data_AF-A0A2D6PPQ5-F1
#
_entry.id   AF-A0A2D6PPQ5-F1
#
_cell.length_a   1.000
_cell.length_b   1.000
_cell.length_c   1.000
_cell.angle_alpha   90.00
_cell.angle_beta   90.00
_cell.angle_gamma   90.00
#
_symmetry.space_group_name_H-M   'P 1'
#
loop_
_entity.id
_entity.type
_entity.pdbx_description
1 polymer ?
#
loop_
_entity_poly.entity_id
_entity_poly.type
_entity_poly.pdbx_seq_one_letter_code
_entity_poly.pdbx_strand_id
1 'polypeptide(L)' 'MTSLDDPTAELRGHFPRAWVLLVASWNLDLQEAWAERAAVLEFDGGLSLALSEEVAFEEINGQVQGTRESRTP' A
#
# COMPACT_ATOMS: atom_id res chain seq x y z
N MET A 1 28.98 6.33 25.26
CA MET A 1 27.51 6.19 25.24
C MET A 1 27.16 6.03 23.76
N THR A 2 27.01 4.78 23.31
CA THR A 2 26.93 4.44 21.89
C THR A 2 25.52 4.73 21.40
N SER A 3 25.32 5.86 20.71
CA SER A 3 24.13 6.04 19.88
C SER A 3 24.55 5.68 18.47
N LEU A 4 24.28 4.44 18.09
CA LEU A 4 24.35 3.99 16.70
C LEU A 4 23.26 4.78 15.96
N ASP A 5 23.65 5.82 15.24
CA ASP A 5 22.92 6.26 14.05
C ASP A 5 22.67 5.00 13.23
N ASP A 6 21.40 4.57 13.18
CA ASP A 6 20.97 3.39 12.43
C ASP A 6 20.94 3.80 10.94
N PRO A 7 21.94 3.46 10.12
CA PRO A 7 21.95 3.85 8.71
C PRO A 7 20.82 3.17 7.93
N THR A 8 20.14 2.19 8.53
CA THR A 8 18.99 1.53 7.94
C THR A 8 17.67 2.28 8.12
N ALA A 9 17.61 3.32 8.96
CA ALA A 9 16.43 4.18 9.06
C ALA A 9 16.27 5.06 7.82
N GLU A 10 17.36 5.63 7.31
CA GLU A 10 17.35 6.43 6.07
C GLU A 10 17.10 5.55 4.84
N LEU A 11 17.66 4.32 4.81
CA LEU A 11 17.46 3.41 3.67
C LEU A 11 16.01 2.89 3.58
N ARG A 12 15.28 2.77 4.70
CA ARG A 12 13.84 2.43 4.69
C ARG A 12 12.97 3.50 4.02
N GLY A 13 13.45 4.73 3.90
CA GLY A 13 12.75 5.82 3.21
C GLY A 13 13.08 5.91 1.71
N HIS A 14 14.12 5.23 1.23
CA HIS A 14 14.63 5.39 -0.14
C HIS A 14 14.21 4.30 -1.12
N PHE A 15 13.83 3.12 -0.64
CA PHE A 15 13.30 2.07 -1.51
C PHE A 15 11.78 2.15 -1.55
N PRO A 16 11.16 2.19 -2.75
CA PRO A 16 9.71 2.04 -2.85
C PRO A 16 9.36 0.71 -2.19
N ARG A 17 8.39 0.76 -1.27
CA ARG A 17 7.85 -0.45 -0.65
C ARG A 17 7.45 -1.42 -1.75
N ALA A 18 7.70 -2.72 -1.57
CA ALA A 18 7.48 -3.73 -2.62
C ALA A 18 6.05 -3.69 -3.20
N TRP A 19 5.07 -3.27 -2.40
CA TRP A 19 3.68 -3.10 -2.84
C TRP A 19 3.48 -1.96 -3.85
N VAL A 20 4.30 -0.90 -3.85
CA VAL A 20 4.18 0.21 -4.81
C VAL A 20 4.37 -0.29 -6.25
N LEU A 21 5.33 -1.20 -6.46
CA LEU A 21 5.56 -1.83 -7.76
C LEU A 21 4.39 -2.73 -8.17
N LEU A 22 3.72 -3.36 -7.21
CA LEU A 22 2.52 -4.17 -7.47
C LEU A 22 1.34 -3.27 -7.89
N VAL A 23 1.09 -2.17 -7.18
CA VAL A 23 0.04 -1.19 -7.55
C VAL A 23 0.30 -0.65 -8.97
N ALA A 24 1.54 -0.31 -9.30
CA ALA A 24 1.91 0.17 -10.64
C ALA A 24 1.66 -0.89 -11.74
N SER A 25 1.59 -2.17 -11.39
CA SER A 25 1.27 -3.25 -12.32
C SER A 25 -0.23 -3.52 -12.48
N TRP A 26 -1.07 -2.92 -11.64
CA TRP A 26 -2.53 -3.06 -11.74
C TRP A 26 -3.09 -2.32 -12.96
N ASN A 27 -4.30 -2.69 -13.37
CA ASN A 27 -5.03 -1.90 -14.36
C ASN A 27 -5.48 -0.55 -13.76
N LEU A 28 -5.94 0.36 -14.62
CA LEU A 28 -6.31 1.71 -14.21
C LEU A 28 -7.42 1.71 -13.15
N ASP A 29 -8.44 0.86 -13.31
CA ASP A 29 -9.58 0.80 -12.37
C ASP A 29 -9.13 0.43 -10.95
N LEU A 30 -8.20 -0.51 -10.82
CA LEU A 30 -7.64 -0.92 -9.52
C LEU A 30 -6.71 0.12 -8.93
N GLN A 31 -5.95 0.85 -9.77
CA GLN A 31 -5.14 1.98 -9.29
C GLN A 31 -6.01 3.11 -8.78
N GLU A 32 -7.12 3.43 -9.46
CA GLU A 32 -8.08 4.44 -9.05
C GLU A 32 -8.77 4.05 -7.74
N ALA A 33 -9.27 2.81 -7.64
CA ALA A 33 -9.88 2.31 -6.40
C ALA A 33 -8.91 2.34 -5.20
N TRP A 34 -7.63 2.03 -5.42
CA TRP A 34 -6.59 2.16 -4.41
C TRP A 34 -6.36 3.61 -3.99
N ALA A 35 -6.23 4.53 -4.96
CA ALA A 35 -5.99 5.93 -4.68
C ALA A 35 -7.17 6.57 -3.92
N GLU A 36 -8.40 6.27 -4.32
CA GLU A 36 -9.60 6.70 -3.60
C GLU A 36 -9.63 6.17 -2.17
N ARG A 37 -9.33 4.87 -1.99
CA ARG A 37 -9.33 4.26 -0.66
C ARG A 37 -8.26 4.85 0.24
N ALA A 38 -7.06 5.08 -0.29
CA ALA A 38 -5.97 5.74 0.43
C ALA A 38 -6.37 7.17 0.83
N ALA A 39 -7.00 7.93 -0.06
CA ALA A 39 -7.48 9.29 0.24
C ALA A 39 -8.54 9.31 1.35
N VAL A 40 -9.49 8.36 1.34
CA VAL A 40 -10.49 8.21 2.41
C VAL A 40 -9.81 7.86 3.74
N LEU A 41 -8.86 6.93 3.74
CA LEU A 41 -8.15 6.52 4.95
C LEU A 41 -7.28 7.64 5.55
N GLU A 42 -6.70 8.50 4.71
CA GLU A 42 -5.97 9.69 5.16
C GLU A 42 -6.91 10.74 5.74
N PHE A 43 -7.94 11.11 4.99
CA PHE A 43 -8.82 12.23 5.37
C PHE A 43 -9.81 11.87 6.48
N ASP A 44 -10.55 10.77 6.32
CA ASP A 44 -11.57 10.34 7.27
C ASP A 44 -11.00 9.43 8.36
N GLY A 45 -10.01 8.60 8.01
CA GLY A 45 -9.36 7.66 8.94
C GLY A 45 -8.29 8.31 9.81
N GLY A 46 -7.83 9.51 9.46
CA GLY A 46 -6.76 10.24 10.19
C GLY A 46 -5.41 9.53 10.14
N LEU A 47 -5.20 8.61 9.20
CA LEU A 47 -3.93 7.92 9.01
C LEU A 47 -2.94 8.83 8.26
N SER A 48 -1.64 8.57 8.43
CA SER A 48 -0.63 9.22 7.58
C SER A 48 -0.74 8.68 6.15
N LEU A 49 -0.42 9.51 5.16
CA LEU A 49 -0.42 9.11 3.74
C LEU A 49 0.20 7.71 3.51
N ALA A 50 1.41 7.50 4.02
CA ALA A 50 2.11 6.22 3.85
C ALA A 50 1.39 5.03 4.48
N LEU A 51 0.67 5.23 5.59
CA LEU A 51 -0.12 4.15 6.23
C LEU A 51 -1.45 3.93 5.50
N SER A 52 -2.10 5.01 5.06
CA SER A 52 -3.31 4.95 4.24
C SER A 52 -3.11 4.17 2.94
N GLU A 53 -2.02 4.44 2.23
CA GLU A 53 -1.68 3.76 0.98
C GLU A 53 -1.40 2.26 1.18
N GLU A 54 -0.77 1.89 2.29
CA GLU A 54 -0.45 0.50 2.64
C GLU A 54 -1.71 -0.29 2.99
N VAL A 55 -2.58 0.27 3.84
CA VAL A 55 -3.87 -0.34 4.20
C VAL A 55 -4.77 -0.46 2.96
N ALA A 56 -4.84 0.59 2.13
CA ALA A 56 -5.58 0.54 0.87
C ALA A 56 -5.04 -0.56 -0.06
N PHE A 57 -3.72 -0.74 -0.14
CA PHE A 57 -3.13 -1.83 -0.92
C PHE A 57 -3.58 -3.21 -0.41
N GLU A 58 -3.53 -3.44 0.90
CA GLU A 58 -3.95 -4.72 1.49
C GLU A 58 -5.41 -5.05 1.20
N GLU A 59 -6.30 -4.05 1.33
CA GLU A 59 -7.73 -4.22 1.06
C GLU A 59 -8.01 -4.53 -0.42
N ILE A 60 -7.46 -3.75 -1.35
CA ILE A 60 -7.69 -3.94 -2.79
C ILE A 60 -7.03 -5.23 -3.28
N ASN A 61 -5.81 -5.53 -2.84
CA ASN A 61 -5.13 -6.77 -3.21
C ASN A 61 -5.89 -8.00 -2.68
N GLY A 62 -6.44 -7.94 -1.46
CA GLY A 62 -7.30 -8.98 -0.91
C GLY A 62 -8.56 -9.22 -1.75
N GLN A 63 -9.22 -8.15 -2.20
CA GLN A 63 -10.40 -8.25 -3.09
C GLN A 63 -10.05 -8.90 -4.44
N VAL A 64 -8.91 -8.53 -5.03
CA VAL A 64 -8.43 -9.11 -6.29
C VAL A 64 -8.15 -10.60 -6.13
N GLN A 65 -7.49 -11.01 -5.06
CA GLN A 65 -7.18 -12.41 -4.79
C GLN A 65 -8.44 -13.22 -4.48
N GLY A 66 -9.33 -12.73 -3.62
CA GLY A 66 -10.59 -13.40 -3.30
C GLY A 66 -11.54 -13.55 -4.50
N THR A 67 -11.54 -12.57 -5.42
CA THR A 67 -12.29 -12.64 -6.69
C THR A 67 -11.73 -13.72 -7.62
N ARG A 68 -10.40 -13.93 -7.62
CA ARG A 68 -9.76 -14.99 -8.42
C ARG A 68 -10.08 -16.37 -7.88
N GLU A 69 -10.04 -16.55 -6.56
CA GLU A 69 -10.33 -17.84 -5.92
C GLU A 69 -11.80 -18.25 -6.12
N SER A 70 -12.73 -17.30 -6.00
CA SER A 70 -14.18 -17.54 -6.18
C SER A 70 -14.60 -17.88 -7.63
N ARG A 71 -13.70 -17.71 -8.61
CA ARG A 71 -13.93 -18.04 -10.04
C ARG A 71 -13.42 -19.42 -10.44
N THR A 72 -12.89 -20.20 -9.51
CA THR A 72 -12.42 -21.57 -9.80
C THR A 72 -13.58 -22.56 -9.61
N PRO A 73 -14.02 -23.28 -10.66
CA PRO A 73 -15.16 -24.21 -10.59
C PRO A 73 -14.88 -25.49 -9.79
#